data_AF-A0AAV0TTB2-F1
#
_entry.id   AF-A0AAV0TTB2-F1
#
_cell.length_a   1.000
_cell.length_b   1.000
_cell.length_c   1.000
_cell.angle_alpha   90.00
_cell.angle_beta   90.00
_cell.angle_gamma   90.00
#
_symmetry.space_group_name_H-M   'P 1'
#
loop_
_entity.id
_entity.type
_entity.pdbx_description
1 polymer ?
#
loop_
_entity_poly.entity_id
_entity_poly.type
_entity_poly.pdbx_seq_one_letter_code
_entity_poly.pdbx_strand_id
1 'polypeptide(L)'
;MTVTTLSKTTTTPTTAAPPRGRPVSGRVWKKVQKTRFSSQGVKSAKVLSSTWDEKLLKRAKLKELKELQTDIKARQQAECEAKRQAREEKEKRRKENELKSASVQVLSRTHRLKSMSKKQLRNIKKTIVNKQGVVEYVPVYSK
;
A
#
# COMPACT_ATOMS: atom_id res chain seq x y z
N MET A 1 -26.04 -50.72 -46.24
CA MET A 1 -24.87 -51.58 -45.94
C MET A 1 -23.85 -50.75 -45.19
N THR A 2 -23.71 -50.96 -43.88
CA THR A 2 -22.78 -50.20 -43.02
C THR A 2 -21.85 -51.19 -42.35
N VAL A 3 -20.58 -51.20 -42.76
CA VAL A 3 -19.56 -52.09 -42.21
C VAL A 3 -18.95 -51.47 -40.96
N THR A 4 -19.23 -52.08 -39.82
CA THR A 4 -18.60 -51.77 -38.52
C THR A 4 -17.24 -52.45 -38.46
N THR A 5 -16.15 -51.69 -38.55
CA THR A 5 -14.80 -52.21 -38.32
C THR A 5 -14.48 -52.20 -36.83
N LEU A 6 -14.47 -53.36 -36.18
CA LEU A 6 -13.92 -53.52 -34.83
C LEU A 6 -12.39 -53.41 -34.88
N SER A 7 -11.82 -52.41 -34.20
CA SER A 7 -10.38 -52.32 -33.96
C SER A 7 -9.94 -53.32 -32.88
N LYS A 8 -9.13 -54.30 -33.28
CA LYS A 8 -8.53 -55.31 -32.41
C LYS A 8 -7.44 -54.66 -31.53
N THR A 9 -7.70 -54.49 -30.24
CA THR A 9 -6.66 -54.08 -29.28
C THR A 9 -5.68 -55.23 -29.11
N THR A 10 -4.46 -55.03 -29.60
CA THR A 10 -3.39 -56.02 -29.47
C THR A 10 -2.70 -55.78 -28.14
N THR A 11 -3.10 -56.51 -27.10
CA THR A 11 -2.40 -56.50 -25.81
C THR A 11 -1.10 -57.28 -25.96
N THR A 12 0.02 -56.58 -26.16
CA THR A 12 1.36 -57.16 -26.07
C THR A 12 1.59 -57.77 -24.69
N PRO A 13 2.08 -59.01 -24.57
CA PRO A 13 2.39 -59.61 -23.28
C PRO A 13 3.59 -58.89 -22.67
N THR A 14 3.33 -58.05 -21.68
CA THR A 14 4.39 -57.44 -20.86
C THR A 14 4.96 -58.55 -19.98
N THR A 15 6.20 -58.96 -20.23
CA THR A 15 6.97 -59.87 -19.37
C THR A 15 6.86 -59.38 -17.92
N ALA A 16 6.10 -60.10 -17.10
CA ALA A 16 5.77 -59.71 -15.75
C ALA A 16 7.03 -59.78 -14.88
N ALA A 17 7.54 -58.63 -14.45
CA ALA A 17 8.59 -58.56 -13.44
C ALA A 17 8.09 -59.24 -12.14
N PRO A 18 8.95 -59.95 -11.40
CA PRO A 18 8.55 -60.67 -10.20
C PRO A 18 7.91 -59.72 -9.16
N PRO A 19 6.87 -60.16 -8.45
CA PRO A 19 6.21 -59.33 -7.44
C PRO A 19 7.17 -59.01 -6.30
N ARG A 20 7.29 -57.73 -5.93
CA ARG A 20 8.15 -57.30 -4.82
C ARG A 20 7.42 -57.48 -3.49
N GLY A 21 8.15 -57.96 -2.47
CA GLY A 21 7.64 -58.09 -1.11
C GLY A 21 7.33 -56.75 -0.45
N ARG A 22 6.42 -56.78 0.54
CA ARG A 22 6.11 -55.60 1.36
C ARG A 22 7.25 -55.33 2.36
N PRO A 23 7.61 -54.07 2.61
CA PRO A 23 8.61 -53.75 3.63
C PRO A 23 8.09 -54.15 5.01
N VAL A 24 8.98 -54.68 5.85
CA VAL A 24 8.66 -55.15 7.22
C VAL A 24 7.97 -54.08 8.07
N SER A 25 8.30 -52.81 7.84
CA SER A 25 7.72 -51.67 8.56
C SER A 25 6.30 -51.29 8.12
N GLY A 26 5.73 -51.91 7.09
CA GLY A 26 4.38 -51.63 6.55
C GLY A 26 4.22 -50.24 5.91
N ARG A 27 5.24 -49.39 5.99
CA ARG A 27 5.23 -47.98 5.60
C ARG A 27 5.57 -47.82 4.11
N VAL A 28 4.53 -47.63 3.29
CA VAL A 28 4.59 -47.50 1.82
C VAL A 28 5.09 -46.13 1.30
N TRP A 29 5.39 -45.17 2.18
CA TRP A 29 5.69 -43.78 1.78
C TRP A 29 6.98 -43.62 0.96
N LYS A 30 7.90 -44.59 0.98
CA LYS A 30 9.05 -44.60 0.07
C LYS A 30 8.61 -45.13 -1.30
N LYS A 31 8.43 -44.21 -2.27
CA LYS A 31 8.08 -44.57 -3.65
C LYS A 31 9.18 -45.42 -4.28
N VAL A 32 8.80 -46.54 -4.89
CA VAL A 32 9.71 -47.38 -5.67
C VAL A 32 10.17 -46.60 -6.90
N GLN A 33 11.49 -46.37 -7.02
CA GLN A 33 12.05 -45.85 -8.27
C GLN A 33 11.91 -46.92 -9.36
N LYS A 34 11.08 -46.62 -10.37
CA LYS A 34 10.83 -47.49 -11.53
C LYS A 34 11.77 -47.22 -12.70
N THR A 35 12.48 -46.10 -12.67
CA THR A 35 13.36 -45.62 -13.74
C THR A 35 14.81 -45.62 -13.27
N ARG A 36 15.74 -45.92 -14.17
CA ARG A 36 17.19 -45.90 -13.90
C ARG A 36 17.62 -44.46 -13.54
N PHE A 37 18.53 -44.29 -12.59
CA PHE A 37 19.01 -42.96 -12.17
C PHE A 37 19.51 -42.10 -13.34
N SER A 38 20.16 -42.70 -14.35
CA SER A 38 20.58 -41.99 -15.57
C SER A 38 19.42 -41.58 -16.51
N SER A 39 18.29 -42.29 -16.45
CA SER A 39 17.06 -41.95 -17.19
C SER A 39 16.17 -40.93 -16.46
N GLN A 40 16.33 -40.82 -15.14
CA GLN A 40 15.99 -39.61 -14.39
C GLN A 40 17.07 -38.57 -14.67
N GLY A 41 17.27 -38.27 -15.96
CA GLY A 41 18.37 -37.46 -16.41
C GLY A 41 18.48 -36.24 -15.50
N VAL A 42 19.71 -35.97 -15.08
CA VAL A 42 20.18 -34.61 -14.86
C VAL A 42 19.81 -33.89 -16.15
N LYS A 43 18.59 -33.35 -16.22
CA LYS A 43 18.15 -32.49 -17.31
C LYS A 43 19.14 -31.36 -17.23
N SER A 44 20.17 -31.41 -18.09
CA SER A 44 21.33 -30.51 -18.19
C SER A 44 21.07 -29.29 -17.32
N ALA A 45 21.64 -29.28 -16.10
CA ALA A 45 21.29 -28.35 -15.04
C ALA A 45 20.91 -27.02 -15.68
N LYS A 46 19.60 -26.70 -15.73
CA LYS A 46 19.14 -25.49 -16.42
C LYS A 46 20.03 -24.40 -15.91
N VAL A 47 20.88 -23.85 -16.76
CA VAL A 47 21.94 -22.94 -16.29
C VAL A 47 21.21 -21.90 -15.47
N LEU A 48 21.64 -21.67 -14.22
CA LEU A 48 20.90 -20.87 -13.25
C LEU A 48 20.63 -19.43 -13.77
N SER A 49 21.25 -19.06 -14.89
CA SER A 49 21.06 -17.86 -15.67
C SER A 49 19.92 -17.94 -16.68
N SER A 50 18.98 -16.99 -16.60
CA SER A 50 18.12 -16.59 -17.72
C SER A 50 18.93 -16.09 -18.93
N THR A 51 18.37 -16.27 -20.13
CA THR A 51 18.88 -15.66 -21.37
C THR A 51 18.80 -14.13 -21.31
N TRP A 52 19.52 -13.45 -22.20
CA TRP A 52 19.52 -11.99 -22.25
C TRP A 52 18.14 -11.42 -22.59
N ASP A 53 17.43 -12.03 -23.53
CA ASP A 53 16.09 -11.60 -23.94
C ASP A 53 15.08 -11.74 -22.80
N GLU A 54 15.15 -12.83 -22.03
CA GLU A 54 14.33 -12.99 -20.83
C GLU A 54 14.60 -11.89 -19.79
N LYS A 55 15.87 -11.47 -19.64
CA LYS A 55 16.23 -10.37 -18.73
C LYS A 55 15.70 -9.04 -19.23
N LEU A 56 15.76 -8.76 -20.53
CA LEU A 56 15.20 -7.55 -21.13
C LEU A 56 13.68 -7.50 -20.95
N LEU A 57 12.98 -8.60 -21.24
CA LEU A 57 11.52 -8.71 -21.03
C LEU A 57 11.14 -8.51 -19.56
N LYS A 58 11.90 -9.09 -18.62
CA LYS A 58 11.67 -8.88 -17.18
C LYS A 58 11.89 -7.42 -16.77
N ARG A 59 12.93 -6.76 -17.30
CA ARG A 59 13.19 -5.34 -17.03
C ARG A 59 12.09 -4.43 -17.57
N ALA A 60 11.60 -4.69 -18.79
CA ALA A 60 10.49 -3.95 -19.38
C ALA A 60 9.22 -4.06 -18.51
N LYS A 61 8.81 -5.29 -18.15
CA LYS A 61 7.65 -5.53 -17.28
C LYS A 61 7.79 -4.86 -15.90
N LEU A 62 8.98 -4.91 -15.30
CA LEU A 62 9.22 -4.24 -14.01
C LEU A 62 9.17 -2.72 -14.12
N LYS A 63 9.59 -2.15 -15.25
CA LYS A 63 9.49 -0.71 -15.50
C LYS A 63 8.02 -0.29 -15.60
N GLU A 64 7.23 -0.99 -16.42
CA GLU A 64 5.79 -0.75 -16.56
C GLU A 64 5.06 -0.85 -15.21
N LEU A 65 5.34 -1.90 -14.42
CA LEU A 65 4.74 -2.05 -13.08
C LEU A 65 5.11 -0.91 -12.13
N LYS A 66 6.35 -0.43 -12.19
CA LYS A 66 6.79 0.70 -11.35
C LYS A 66 6.11 2.00 -11.77
N GLU A 67 5.98 2.26 -13.06
CA GLU A 67 5.28 3.43 -13.59
C GLU A 67 3.80 3.43 -13.16
N LEU A 68 3.12 2.29 -13.28
CA LEU A 68 1.75 2.13 -12.77
C LEU A 68 1.67 2.35 -11.26
N GLN A 69 2.63 1.83 -10.49
CA GLN A 69 2.69 2.03 -9.05
C GLN A 69 2.90 3.50 -8.68
N THR A 70 3.79 4.21 -9.38
CA THR A 70 4.04 5.63 -9.13
C THR A 70 2.82 6.47 -9.46
N ASP A 71 2.11 6.16 -10.54
CA ASP A 71 0.89 6.86 -10.94
C ASP A 71 -0.23 6.69 -9.91
N ILE A 72 -0.42 5.47 -9.40
CA ILE A 72 -1.41 5.20 -8.35
C ILE A 72 -1.07 5.98 -7.07
N LYS A 73 0.20 5.99 -6.66
CA LYS A 73 0.64 6.74 -5.47
C LYS A 73 0.45 8.24 -5.65
N ALA A 74 0.83 8.79 -6.80
CA ALA A 74 0.69 10.21 -7.10
C ALA A 74 -0.78 10.66 -7.06
N ARG A 75 -1.70 9.86 -7.61
CA ARG A 75 -3.14 10.14 -7.53
C ARG A 75 -3.66 10.16 -6.09
N GLN A 76 -3.26 9.18 -5.28
CA GLN A 76 -3.67 9.14 -3.86
C GLN A 76 -3.10 10.33 -3.06
N GLN A 77 -1.84 10.69 -3.29
CA GLN A 77 -1.20 11.83 -2.65
C GLN A 77 -1.90 13.14 -3.02
N ALA A 78 -2.17 13.36 -4.31
CA ALA A 78 -2.90 14.53 -4.78
C ALA A 78 -4.30 14.64 -4.15
N GLU A 79 -5.02 13.53 -4.00
CA GLU A 79 -6.32 13.52 -3.32
C GLU A 79 -6.20 13.88 -1.83
N CYS A 80 -5.20 13.32 -1.14
CA CYS A 80 -4.96 13.61 0.28
C CYS A 80 -4.58 15.07 0.50
N GLU A 81 -3.70 15.60 -0.36
CA GLU A 81 -3.26 16.99 -0.32
C GLU A 81 -4.42 17.95 -0.62
N ALA A 82 -5.24 17.65 -1.62
CA ALA A 82 -6.43 18.45 -1.92
C ALA A 82 -7.41 18.49 -0.73
N LYS A 83 -7.67 17.34 -0.09
CA LYS A 83 -8.51 17.28 1.13
C LYS A 83 -7.90 18.04 2.29
N ARG A 84 -6.58 17.98 2.46
CA ARG A 84 -5.85 18.71 3.49
C ARG A 84 -5.95 20.22 3.27
N GLN A 85 -5.67 20.69 2.06
CA GLN A 85 -5.77 22.10 1.68
C GLN A 85 -7.19 22.63 1.88
N ALA A 86 -8.21 21.87 1.45
CA ALA A 86 -9.61 22.24 1.65
C ALA A 86 -9.98 22.34 3.14
N ARG A 87 -9.45 21.45 3.99
CA ARG A 87 -9.65 21.52 5.45
C ARG A 87 -8.97 22.75 6.03
N GLU A 88 -7.72 23.00 5.68
CA GLU A 88 -6.95 24.15 6.16
C GLU A 88 -7.62 25.48 5.75
N GLU A 89 -8.13 25.57 4.51
CA GLU A 89 -8.87 26.74 4.05
C GLU A 89 -10.20 26.92 4.79
N LYS A 90 -10.96 25.83 4.99
CA LYS A 90 -12.21 25.87 5.76
C LYS A 90 -11.97 26.30 7.21
N GLU A 91 -10.89 25.84 7.83
CA GLU A 91 -10.49 26.25 9.17
C GLU A 91 -10.07 27.72 9.23
N LYS A 92 -9.30 28.20 8.24
CA LYS A 92 -8.97 29.64 8.11
C LYS A 92 -10.23 30.48 7.98
N ARG A 93 -11.13 30.11 7.07
CA ARG A 93 -12.41 30.79 6.86
C ARG A 93 -13.28 30.78 8.11
N ARG A 94 -13.29 29.66 8.85
CA ARG A 94 -13.99 29.57 10.14
C ARG A 94 -13.40 30.55 11.15
N LYS A 95 -12.08 30.58 11.33
CA LYS A 95 -11.41 31.51 12.26
C LYS A 95 -11.67 32.97 11.90
N GLU A 96 -11.63 33.31 10.61
CA GLU A 96 -11.96 34.66 10.14
C GLU A 96 -13.43 35.02 10.41
N ASN A 97 -14.36 34.10 10.16
CA ASN A 97 -15.78 34.33 10.43
C ASN A 97 -16.07 34.43 11.93
N GLU A 98 -15.44 33.60 12.76
CA GLU A 98 -15.50 33.70 14.22
C GLU A 98 -15.04 35.07 14.70
N LEU A 99 -13.96 35.59 14.13
CA LEU A 99 -13.45 36.91 14.51
C LEU A 99 -14.34 38.07 14.00
N LYS A 100 -14.83 37.97 12.76
CA LYS A 100 -15.72 38.98 12.15
C LYS A 100 -17.08 39.04 12.85
N SER A 101 -17.62 37.90 13.27
CA SER A 101 -18.91 37.81 13.96
C SER A 101 -18.82 38.08 15.47
N ALA A 102 -17.63 38.04 16.06
CA ALA A 102 -17.46 38.32 17.47
C ALA A 102 -17.78 39.79 17.80
N SER A 103 -18.84 40.02 18.56
CA SER A 103 -19.12 41.33 19.18
C SER A 103 -18.17 41.55 20.35
N VAL A 104 -17.08 42.29 20.13
CA VAL A 104 -16.03 42.50 21.14
C VAL A 104 -16.06 43.93 21.68
N GLN A 105 -15.89 44.07 23.00
CA GLN A 105 -15.62 45.36 23.63
C GLN A 105 -14.13 45.66 23.58
N VAL A 106 -13.73 46.77 22.94
CA VAL A 106 -12.33 47.17 22.84
C VAL A 106 -11.88 47.82 24.16
N LEU A 107 -10.92 47.20 24.86
CA LEU A 107 -10.29 47.77 26.06
C LEU A 107 -8.99 48.49 25.67
N SER A 108 -9.08 49.80 25.42
CA SER A 108 -7.91 50.63 25.06
C SER A 108 -7.09 51.12 26.25
N ARG A 109 -7.73 51.32 27.41
CA ARG A 109 -7.12 51.99 28.56
C ARG A 109 -6.44 51.00 29.52
N THR A 110 -5.16 51.25 29.82
CA THR A 110 -4.31 50.36 30.64
C THR A 110 -4.72 50.28 32.11
N HIS A 111 -5.24 51.36 32.71
CA HIS A 111 -5.65 51.33 34.12
C HIS A 111 -6.83 50.37 34.37
N ARG A 112 -7.72 50.17 33.39
CA ARG A 112 -8.85 49.23 33.49
C ARG A 112 -8.36 47.79 33.62
N LEU A 113 -7.30 47.43 32.90
CA LEU A 113 -6.69 46.10 33.00
C LEU A 113 -6.07 45.87 34.38
N LYS A 114 -5.44 46.91 34.95
CA LYS A 114 -4.81 46.83 36.28
C LYS A 114 -5.81 46.70 37.42
N SER A 115 -7.00 47.26 37.27
CA SER A 115 -8.06 47.20 38.28
C SER A 115 -8.94 45.95 38.22
N MET A 116 -8.86 45.16 37.14
CA MET A 116 -9.72 43.99 36.92
C MET A 116 -9.28 42.78 37.73
N SER A 117 -10.25 41.94 38.09
CA SER A 117 -9.97 40.67 38.78
C SER A 117 -9.22 39.69 37.88
N LYS A 118 -8.45 38.79 38.49
CA LYS A 118 -7.69 37.75 37.78
C LYS A 118 -8.59 36.84 36.92
N LYS A 119 -9.87 36.65 37.30
CA LYS A 119 -10.85 35.89 36.51
C LYS A 119 -11.24 36.62 35.24
N GLN A 120 -11.51 37.92 35.31
CA GLN A 120 -11.86 38.72 34.13
C GLN A 120 -10.67 38.83 33.17
N LEU A 121 -9.45 38.97 33.69
CA LEU A 121 -8.22 39.01 32.88
C LEU A 121 -7.97 37.74 32.06
N ARG A 122 -8.47 36.56 32.49
CA ARG A 122 -8.36 35.31 31.72
C ARG A 122 -9.26 35.30 30.48
N ASN A 123 -10.35 36.08 30.49
CA ASN A 123 -11.30 36.15 29.39
C ASN A 123 -10.89 37.18 28.34
N ILE A 124 -10.08 38.18 28.74
CA ILE A 124 -9.49 39.13 27.82
C ILE A 124 -8.44 38.39 27.03
N LYS A 125 -8.51 38.54 25.71
CA LYS A 125 -7.51 37.97 24.85
C LYS A 125 -6.87 39.05 23.99
N LYS A 126 -5.58 38.89 23.71
CA LYS A 126 -4.77 39.89 23.01
C LYS A 126 -4.98 39.75 21.50
N THR A 127 -5.24 40.88 20.86
CA THR A 127 -5.35 40.99 19.41
C THR A 127 -4.37 42.02 18.89
N ILE A 128 -3.80 41.77 17.70
CA ILE A 128 -2.98 42.72 16.95
C ILE A 128 -3.62 42.91 15.57
N VAL A 129 -3.47 44.10 15.00
CA VAL A 129 -3.86 44.36 13.60
C VAL A 129 -2.62 44.17 12.74
N ASN A 130 -2.68 43.26 11.77
CA ASN A 130 -1.61 43.05 10.80
C ASN A 130 -1.49 44.24 9.84
N LYS A 131 -0.39 44.29 9.07
CA LYS A 131 -0.14 45.35 8.07
C LYS A 131 -1.27 45.51 7.06
N GLN A 132 -2.01 44.43 6.82
CA GLN A 132 -3.16 44.35 5.91
C GLN A 132 -4.50 44.74 6.57
N GLY A 133 -4.49 45.20 7.83
CA GLY A 133 -5.69 45.59 8.56
C GLY A 133 -6.48 44.42 9.17
N VAL A 134 -5.99 43.19 9.03
CA VAL A 134 -6.63 41.99 9.58
C VAL A 134 -6.32 41.88 11.07
N VAL A 135 -7.36 41.79 11.90
CA VAL A 135 -7.22 41.51 13.33
C VAL A 135 -6.80 40.04 13.50
N GLU A 136 -5.76 39.77 14.26
CA GLU A 136 -5.30 38.41 14.57
C GLU A 136 -5.12 38.21 16.05
N TYR A 137 -5.30 36.96 16.45
CA TYR A 137 -5.14 36.52 17.82
C TYR A 137 -3.67 36.23 18.13
N VAL A 138 -3.13 36.89 19.14
CA VAL A 138 -1.72 36.68 19.53
C VAL A 138 -1.64 35.73 20.72
N PRO A 139 -0.90 34.61 20.60
CA PRO A 139 -0.69 33.71 21.73
C PRO A 139 0.09 34.44 22.82
N VAL A 140 -0.29 34.18 24.07
CA VAL A 140 0.28 34.85 25.25
C VAL A 140 1.79 34.59 25.39
N TYR A 141 2.27 33.48 24.84
CA TYR A 141 3.67 33.05 24.85
C TYR A 141 4.26 32.94 23.44
N SER A 142 4.04 33.93 22.59
CA SER A 142 4.87 34.08 21.39
C SER A 142 6.26 34.53 21.83
N LYS A 143 7.28 33.73 21.55
CA LYS A 143 8.69 34.10 21.75
C LYS A 143 9.21 34.83 20.52
#